data_AF-A0A7V3AG92-F1
#
_entry.id   AF-A0A7V3AG92-F1
#
_cell.length_a   1.000
_cell.length_b   1.000
_cell.length_c   1.000
_cell.angle_alpha   90.00
_cell.angle_beta   90.00
_cell.angle_gamma   90.00
#
_symmetry.space_group_name_H-M   'P 1'
#
loop_
_entity.id
_entity.type
_entity.pdbx_description
1 polymer ?
#
loop_
_entity_poly.entity_id
_entity_poly.type
_entity_poly.pdbx_seq_one_letter_code
_entity_poly.pdbx_strand_id
1 'polypeptide(L)'
;MPRPPLSHLEYAAEIVAGYERQLARDPDDEESGLGLEMARWWQRLLQMERPPSEEVNRLHLALYAKRREMGGRWFDLSGRVERWKRELNAPSDGTPTRR
;
A
#
# COMPACT_ATOMS: atom_id res chain seq x y z
N MET A 1 19.69 -18.28 -4.58
CA MET A 1 19.07 -17.82 -3.32
C MET A 1 17.78 -17.09 -3.67
N PRO A 2 16.62 -17.39 -3.05
CA PRO A 2 15.42 -16.60 -3.25
C PRO A 2 15.65 -15.17 -2.71
N ARG A 3 15.20 -14.15 -3.45
CA ARG A 3 15.27 -12.76 -2.95
C ARG A 3 14.38 -12.64 -1.71
N PRO A 4 14.80 -11.89 -0.67
CA PRO A 4 13.94 -11.56 0.45
C PRO A 4 12.68 -10.84 -0.08
N PRO A 5 11.53 -10.97 0.62
CA PRO A 5 10.34 -10.22 0.26
C PRO A 5 10.63 -8.72 0.33
N LEU A 6 10.11 -7.96 -0.64
CA LEU A 6 10.30 -6.52 -0.68
C LEU A 6 9.71 -5.86 0.58
N SER A 7 10.33 -4.78 1.03
CA SER A 7 9.76 -3.90 2.03
C SER A 7 8.49 -3.22 1.52
N HIS A 8 7.65 -2.71 2.43
CA HIS A 8 6.45 -1.96 2.04
C HIS A 8 6.76 -0.77 1.13
N LEU A 9 7.90 -0.09 1.37
CA LEU A 9 8.32 1.04 0.57
C LEU A 9 8.71 0.63 -0.86
N GLU A 10 9.43 -0.47 -1.01
CA GLU A 10 9.76 -1.04 -2.32
C GLU A 10 8.50 -1.46 -3.08
N TYR A 11 7.55 -2.12 -2.40
CA TYR A 11 6.26 -2.47 -3.02
C TYR A 11 5.46 -1.24 -3.43
N ALA A 12 5.39 -0.20 -2.60
CA ALA A 12 4.73 1.04 -2.95
C ALA A 12 5.37 1.68 -4.19
N ALA A 13 6.70 1.69 -4.28
CA ALA A 13 7.43 2.19 -5.44
C ALA A 13 7.14 1.38 -6.72
N GLU A 14 7.12 0.05 -6.64
CA GLU A 14 6.78 -0.80 -7.79
C GLU A 14 5.35 -0.58 -8.29
N ILE A 15 4.39 -0.41 -7.38
CA ILE A 15 2.99 -0.16 -7.72
C ILE A 15 2.84 1.22 -8.37
N VAL A 16 3.47 2.26 -7.79
CA VAL A 16 3.50 3.60 -8.39
C VAL A 16 4.06 3.55 -9.80
N ALA A 17 5.22 2.91 -10.00
CA ALA A 17 5.83 2.77 -11.33
C ALA A 17 4.97 1.93 -12.29
N GLY A 18 4.16 1.00 -11.77
CA GLY A 18 3.16 0.26 -12.54
C GLY A 18 2.09 1.19 -13.12
N TYR A 19 1.45 2.00 -12.27
CA TYR A 19 0.42 2.94 -12.71
C TYR A 19 0.97 4.06 -13.59
N GLU A 20 2.16 4.60 -13.29
CA GLU A 20 2.79 5.63 -14.14
C GLU A 20 3.06 5.11 -15.56
N ARG A 21 3.50 3.85 -15.70
CA ARG A 21 3.67 3.22 -17.01
C ARG A 21 2.35 3.00 -17.75
N GLN A 22 1.28 2.70 -17.03
CA GLN A 22 -0.05 2.55 -17.63
C GLN A 22 -0.58 3.90 -18.12
N LEU A 23 -0.51 4.94 -17.27
CA LEU A 23 -0.95 6.30 -17.62
C LEU A 23 -0.08 6.95 -18.72
N ALA A 24 1.19 6.56 -18.84
CA ALA A 24 2.01 6.98 -19.97
C ALA A 24 1.53 6.38 -21.31
N ARG A 25 0.82 5.25 -21.29
CA ARG A 25 0.22 4.61 -22.48
C ARG A 25 -1.21 5.06 -22.71
N ASP A 26 -1.97 5.24 -21.64
CA ASP A 26 -3.37 5.66 -21.64
C ASP A 26 -3.59 6.71 -20.54
N PRO A 27 -3.40 8.01 -20.85
CA PRO A 27 -3.54 9.09 -19.87
C PRO A 27 -4.96 9.25 -19.31
N ASP A 28 -5.96 8.73 -20.02
CA ASP A 28 -7.38 8.86 -19.67
C ASP A 28 -7.90 7.65 -18.86
N ASP A 29 -7.04 6.68 -18.51
CA ASP A 29 -7.39 5.56 -17.62
C ASP A 29 -7.63 6.06 -16.18
N GLU A 30 -8.87 6.47 -15.91
CA GLU A 30 -9.31 7.00 -14.62
C GLU A 30 -9.02 6.05 -13.45
N GLU A 31 -9.18 4.74 -13.67
CA GLU A 31 -8.93 3.75 -12.62
C GLU A 31 -7.44 3.66 -12.29
N SER A 32 -6.55 3.80 -13.29
CA SER A 32 -5.10 3.89 -13.07
C SER A 32 -4.69 5.21 -12.43
N GLY A 33 -5.36 6.31 -12.77
CA GLY A 33 -5.21 7.61 -12.11
C GLY A 33 -5.50 7.53 -10.61
N LEU A 34 -6.66 6.97 -10.25
CA LEU A 34 -7.04 6.74 -8.86
C LEU A 34 -6.08 5.77 -8.15
N GLY A 35 -5.66 4.70 -8.83
CA GLY A 35 -4.69 3.75 -8.30
C GLY A 35 -3.35 4.41 -7.96
N LEU A 36 -2.85 5.27 -8.84
CA LEU A 36 -1.63 6.04 -8.64
C LEU A 36 -1.73 6.98 -7.44
N GLU A 37 -2.84 7.70 -7.31
CA GLU A 37 -3.07 8.62 -6.18
C GLU A 37 -3.01 7.88 -4.84
N MET A 38 -3.70 6.75 -4.74
CA MET A 38 -3.73 5.92 -3.52
C MET A 38 -2.37 5.29 -3.22
N ALA A 39 -1.65 4.82 -4.26
CA ALA A 39 -0.31 4.27 -4.10
C ALA A 39 0.70 5.32 -3.62
N ARG A 40 0.63 6.55 -4.16
CA ARG A 40 1.45 7.68 -3.68
C ARG A 40 1.07 8.12 -2.27
N TRP A 41 -0.21 8.07 -1.90
CA TRP A 41 -0.62 8.33 -0.53
C TRP A 41 -0.01 7.29 0.43
N TRP A 42 -0.10 6.00 0.08
CA TRP A 42 0.55 4.95 0.87
C TRP A 42 2.06 5.17 0.99
N GLN A 43 2.74 5.45 -0.13
CA GLN A 43 4.18 5.71 -0.16
C GLN A 43 4.58 6.88 0.76
N ARG A 44 3.81 7.98 0.75
CA ARG A 44 4.04 9.11 1.65
C ARG A 44 3.92 8.71 3.13
N LEU A 45 2.91 7.93 3.48
CA LEU A 45 2.74 7.47 4.86
C LEU A 45 3.87 6.52 5.29
N LEU A 46 4.38 5.69 4.39
CA LEU A 46 5.50 4.78 4.66
C LEU A 46 6.83 5.51 4.93
N GLN A 47 6.98 6.74 4.45
CA GLN A 47 8.15 7.58 4.68
C GLN A 47 8.08 8.34 6.01
N MET A 48 6.94 8.31 6.70
CA MET A 48 6.78 8.93 8.01
C MET A 48 7.30 7.98 9.09
N GLU A 49 8.12 8.49 10.01
CA GLU A 49 8.57 7.74 11.18
C GLU A 49 7.37 7.24 12.01
N ARG A 50 6.31 8.06 12.09
CA ARG A 50 5.06 7.71 12.76
C ARG A 50 3.86 8.22 11.96
N PRO A 51 3.30 7.39 11.05
CA PRO A 51 2.16 7.81 10.24
C PRO A 51 0.91 8.05 11.12
N PRO A 52 0.11 9.09 10.85
CA PRO A 52 -1.11 9.34 11.61
C PRO A 52 -2.11 8.18 11.44
N SER A 53 -2.55 7.58 12.55
CA SER A 53 -3.47 6.42 12.51
C SER A 53 -4.78 6.70 11.78
N GLU A 54 -5.24 7.96 11.81
CA GLU A 54 -6.42 8.39 11.06
C GLU A 54 -6.19 8.32 9.55
N GLU A 55 -5.06 8.84 9.06
CA GLU A 55 -4.69 8.80 7.64
C GLU A 55 -4.52 7.35 7.15
N VAL A 56 -3.88 6.50 7.95
CA VAL A 56 -3.76 5.06 7.66
C VAL A 56 -5.14 4.41 7.55
N ASN A 57 -6.07 4.75 8.44
CA ASN A 57 -7.43 4.23 8.40
C ASN A 57 -8.21 4.73 7.19
N ARG A 58 -8.10 6.03 6.84
CA ARG A 58 -8.78 6.59 5.67
C ARG A 58 -8.29 5.92 4.38
N LEU A 59 -6.98 5.75 4.21
CA LEU A 59 -6.41 5.05 3.06
C LEU A 59 -6.91 3.60 2.99
N HIS A 60 -6.88 2.86 4.11
CA HIS A 60 -7.39 1.48 4.16
C HIS A 60 -8.86 1.40 3.75
N LEU A 61 -9.71 2.29 4.26
CA LEU A 61 -11.14 2.32 3.92
C LEU A 61 -11.39 2.69 2.46
N ALA A 62 -10.65 3.66 1.92
CA ALA A 62 -10.74 4.04 0.51
C ALA A 62 -10.38 2.87 -0.41
N LEU A 63 -9.28 2.18 -0.12
CA LEU A 63 -8.84 1.01 -0.89
C LEU A 63 -9.80 -0.18 -0.73
N TYR A 64 -10.35 -0.39 0.47
CA TYR A 64 -11.34 -1.44 0.70
C TYR A 64 -12.64 -1.18 -0.08
N ALA A 65 -13.10 0.08 -0.10
CA ALA A 65 -14.26 0.47 -0.90
C ALA A 65 -14.02 0.23 -2.39
N LYS A 66 -12.87 0.65 -2.92
CA LYS A 66 -12.50 0.43 -4.33
C LYS A 66 -12.35 -1.05 -4.68
N ARG A 67 -11.76 -1.85 -3.79
CA ARG A 67 -11.72 -3.30 -3.95
C ARG A 67 -13.11 -3.93 -4.01
N ARG A 68 -14.09 -3.45 -3.24
CA ARG A 68 -15.47 -3.95 -3.30
C ARG A 68 -16.22 -3.51 -4.56
N GLU A 69 -15.95 -2.30 -5.03
CA GLU A 69 -16.59 -1.71 -6.22
C GLU A 69 -16.06 -2.32 -7.53
N MET A 70 -14.74 -2.40 -7.68
CA MET A 70 -14.09 -2.74 -8.95
C MET A 70 -13.36 -4.10 -8.94
N GLY A 71 -13.10 -4.68 -7.77
CA GLY A 71 -12.40 -5.96 -7.66
C GLY A 71 -10.97 -5.93 -8.24
N GLY A 72 -10.55 -7.07 -8.78
CA GLY A 72 -9.35 -7.18 -9.63
C GLY A 72 -8.08 -6.56 -9.06
N ARG A 73 -7.51 -5.61 -9.81
CA ARG A 73 -6.21 -4.97 -9.56
C ARG A 73 -6.13 -4.19 -8.24
N TRP A 74 -7.26 -3.84 -7.64
CA TRP A 74 -7.32 -3.24 -6.30
C TRP A 74 -7.03 -4.22 -5.15
N PHE A 75 -7.10 -5.53 -5.42
CA PHE A 75 -6.86 -6.55 -4.41
C PHE A 75 -5.41 -6.51 -3.89
N ASP A 76 -4.43 -6.30 -4.77
CA ASP A 76 -3.02 -6.27 -4.39
C ASP A 76 -2.72 -5.05 -3.51
N LEU A 77 -3.05 -3.83 -3.98
CA LEU A 77 -2.81 -2.61 -3.21
C LEU A 77 -3.59 -2.60 -1.88
N SER A 78 -4.87 -2.98 -1.89
CA SER A 78 -5.69 -3.06 -0.67
C SER A 78 -5.12 -4.08 0.32
N GLY A 79 -4.74 -5.28 -0.13
CA GLY A 79 -4.21 -6.33 0.73
C GLY A 79 -2.86 -5.96 1.35
N ARG A 80 -2.00 -5.25 0.61
CA ARG A 80 -0.72 -4.75 1.12
C ARG A 80 -0.90 -3.68 2.19
N VAL A 81 -1.78 -2.70 1.94
CA VAL A 81 -2.08 -1.66 2.94
C VAL A 81 -2.72 -2.26 4.19
N GLU A 82 -3.62 -3.23 4.03
CA GLU A 82 -4.21 -3.95 5.15
C GLU A 82 -3.16 -4.71 5.98
N ARG A 83 -2.20 -5.37 5.33
CA ARG A 83 -1.08 -6.03 6.00
C ARG A 83 -0.20 -5.03 6.74
N TRP A 84 0.22 -3.96 6.08
CA TRP A 84 1.03 -2.91 6.68
C TRP A 84 0.34 -2.28 7.90
N LYS A 85 -0.96 -1.96 7.79
CA LYS A 85 -1.76 -1.45 8.92
C LYS A 85 -1.78 -2.43 10.09
N ARG A 86 -1.89 -3.74 9.85
CA ARG A 86 -1.84 -4.75 10.93
C ARG A 86 -0.49 -4.74 11.62
N GLU A 87 0.61 -4.64 10.87
CA GLU A 87 1.97 -4.57 11.41
C GLU A 87 2.19 -3.29 12.25
N LEU A 88 1.62 -2.14 11.83
CA LEU A 88 1.66 -0.91 12.63
C LEU A 88 0.91 -1.00 13.97
N ASN A 89 -0.15 -1.79 14.02
CA ASN A 89 -0.96 -1.98 15.23
C ASN A 89 -0.53 -3.20 16.06
N ALA A 90 0.40 -4.00 15.56
CA ALA A 90 0.96 -5.08 16.33
C ALA A 90 1.74 -4.47 17.51
N PRO A 91 1.56 -4.97 18.75
CA PRO A 91 2.44 -4.57 19.83
C PRO A 91 3.88 -4.85 19.39
N SER A 92 4.77 -3.87 19.56
CA SER A 92 6.21 -4.12 19.45
C SER A 92 6.55 -5.13 20.54
N ASP A 93 6.51 -6.42 20.21
CA ASP A 93 6.86 -7.51 21.12
C ASP A 93 8.36 -7.40 21.42
N GLY A 94 8.66 -6.58 22.42
CA GLY A 94 9.95 -6.61 23.08
C GLY A 94 10.00 -7.86 23.93
N THR A 95 10.33 -9.03 23.37
CA THR A 95 11.11 -10.06 24.09
C THR A 95 11.81 -11.04 23.12
N PRO A 96 13.13 -11.26 23.26
CA PRO A 96 13.87 -12.26 22.49
C PRO A 96 13.59 -13.67 23.03
N THR A 97 13.16 -14.58 22.16
CA THR A 97 13.11 -16.01 22.48
C THR A 97 14.51 -16.60 22.43
N ARG A 98 15.22 -16.52 23.56
CA ARG A 98 16.26 -17.48 23.93
C ARG A 98 16.25 -17.68 25.45
N ARG A 99 15.60 -18.76 25.88
CA ARG A 99 15.98 -19.52 27.08
C ARG A 99 16.17 -20.96 26.65
#